data_AF-A0A1V3G5T1-F1
#
_entry.id   AF-A0A1V3G5T1-F1
#
_cell.length_a   1.000
_cell.length_b   1.000
_cell.length_c   1.000
_cell.angle_alpha   90.00
_cell.angle_beta   90.00
_cell.angle_gamma   90.00
#
_symmetry.space_group_name_H-M   'P 1'
#
loop_
_entity.id
_entity.type
_entity.pdbx_description
1 polymer ?
#
loop_
_entity_poly.entity_id
_entity_poly.type
_entity_poly.pdbx_seq_one_letter_code
_entity_poly.pdbx_strand_id
1 'polypeptide(L)'
;MKEFLDNVTFKNVLDVITVLIAIINVYLVVLVYKLTHRDVNPKLFVKPTIVEDGRSYARYSNPNVDSINFDQKGFPEIGHNSLLWGIEVHNNGELPATNIEIKLSITIHKSEFDDGEFLGDIENHRFVDYKVYYEVFNFDYIPPNSSVKKDFLSLLGDFPYATLKVEKLVSSERTFINKPTQIGYYEHPKFDDLADMDDYRRLIGAYKGLEATLKN
;
A
#
# COMPACT_ATOMS: atom_id res chain seq x y z
N MET A 1 -13.11 -61.72 46.36
CA MET A 1 -11.99 -60.76 46.53
C MET A 1 -11.34 -60.38 45.21
N LYS A 2 -11.00 -61.35 44.33
CA LYS A 2 -10.54 -61.09 42.95
C LYS A 2 -11.55 -60.31 42.09
N GLU A 3 -12.82 -60.72 42.05
CA GLU A 3 -13.89 -60.00 41.32
C GLU A 3 -14.17 -58.57 41.82
N PHE A 4 -13.87 -58.29 43.09
CA PHE A 4 -14.07 -56.96 43.67
C PHE A 4 -12.90 -56.04 43.29
N LEU A 5 -11.67 -56.56 43.31
CA LEU A 5 -10.48 -55.85 42.85
C LEU A 5 -10.54 -55.59 41.33
N ASP A 6 -10.96 -56.59 40.53
CA ASP A 6 -11.08 -56.46 39.07
C ASP A 6 -12.12 -55.40 38.68
N ASN A 7 -13.28 -55.37 39.36
CA ASN A 7 -14.30 -54.34 39.14
C ASN A 7 -13.83 -52.93 39.52
N VAL A 8 -13.06 -52.79 40.60
CA VAL A 8 -12.51 -51.49 41.03
C VAL A 8 -11.44 -50.99 40.05
N THR A 9 -10.55 -51.86 39.58
CA THR A 9 -9.56 -51.50 38.55
C THR A 9 -10.18 -51.18 37.20
N PHE A 10 -11.21 -51.93 36.77
CA PHE A 10 -11.88 -51.69 35.50
C PHE A 10 -12.67 -50.37 35.50
N LYS A 11 -13.33 -50.05 36.62
CA LYS A 11 -14.03 -48.78 36.80
C LYS A 11 -13.07 -47.58 36.78
N ASN A 12 -11.94 -47.69 37.48
CA ASN A 12 -10.90 -46.64 37.47
C ASN A 12 -10.32 -46.40 36.06
N VAL A 13 -10.14 -47.45 35.25
CA VAL A 13 -9.67 -47.34 33.86
C VAL A 13 -10.71 -46.66 32.98
N LEU A 14 -11.99 -47.02 33.13
CA LEU A 14 -13.09 -46.36 32.41
C LEU A 14 -13.20 -44.88 32.79
N ASP A 15 -13.04 -44.54 34.07
CA ASP A 15 -13.07 -43.15 34.53
C ASP A 15 -11.92 -42.32 33.90
N VAL A 16 -10.70 -42.89 33.83
CA VAL A 16 -9.55 -42.26 33.16
C VAL A 16 -9.79 -42.06 31.66
N ILE A 17 -10.32 -43.08 30.97
CA ILE A 17 -10.67 -42.97 29.54
C ILE A 17 -11.73 -41.89 29.32
N THR A 18 -12.74 -41.81 30.19
CA THR A 18 -13.80 -40.81 30.11
C THR A 18 -13.25 -39.39 30.26
N VAL A 19 -12.32 -39.18 31.20
CA VAL A 19 -11.62 -37.89 31.39
C VAL A 19 -10.78 -37.54 30.17
N LEU A 20 -10.05 -38.49 29.57
CA LEU A 20 -9.27 -38.26 28.36
C LEU A 20 -10.14 -37.89 27.16
N ILE A 21 -11.27 -38.57 26.97
CA ILE A 21 -12.25 -38.22 25.92
C ILE A 21 -12.82 -36.81 26.16
N ALA A 22 -13.11 -36.44 27.40
CA ALA A 22 -13.57 -35.10 27.73
C ALA A 22 -12.51 -34.03 27.39
N ILE A 23 -11.24 -34.26 27.71
CA ILE A 23 -10.13 -33.35 27.36
C ILE A 23 -10.00 -33.20 25.84
N ILE A 24 -10.07 -34.31 25.09
CA ILE A 24 -10.01 -34.28 23.63
C ILE A 24 -11.20 -33.50 23.04
N ASN A 25 -12.40 -33.71 23.57
CA ASN A 25 -13.59 -32.97 23.13
C ASN A 25 -13.46 -31.47 23.39
N VAL A 26 -12.98 -31.06 24.57
CA VAL A 26 -12.72 -29.64 24.85
C VAL A 26 -11.68 -29.08 23.89
N TYR A 27 -10.60 -29.81 23.62
CA TYR A 27 -9.58 -29.40 22.66
C TYR A 27 -10.15 -29.22 21.24
N LEU A 28 -10.99 -30.16 20.78
CA LEU A 28 -11.66 -30.07 19.49
C LEU A 28 -12.60 -28.86 19.41
N VAL A 29 -13.39 -28.59 20.46
CA VAL A 29 -14.27 -27.40 20.52
C VAL A 29 -13.45 -26.11 20.44
N VAL A 30 -12.34 -26.02 21.18
CA VAL A 30 -11.44 -24.86 21.11
C VAL A 30 -10.84 -24.69 19.72
N LEU A 31 -10.48 -25.80 19.05
CA LEU A 31 -9.92 -25.77 17.71
C LEU A 31 -10.96 -25.35 16.67
N VAL A 32 -12.19 -25.88 16.74
CA VAL A 32 -13.31 -25.48 15.88
C VAL A 32 -13.64 -24.00 16.11
N TYR A 33 -13.72 -23.55 17.36
CA TYR A 33 -13.94 -22.13 17.69
C TYR A 33 -12.85 -21.24 17.09
N LYS A 34 -11.58 -21.61 17.23
CA LYS A 34 -10.47 -20.85 16.62
C LYS A 34 -10.55 -20.82 15.09
N LEU A 35 -10.98 -21.91 14.46
CA LEU A 35 -11.14 -21.97 13.01
C LEU A 35 -12.33 -21.11 12.54
N THR A 36 -13.52 -21.30 13.12
CA THR A 36 -14.72 -20.55 12.72
C THR A 36 -14.60 -19.06 13.01
N HIS A 37 -14.01 -18.68 14.15
CA HIS A 37 -13.78 -17.26 14.45
C HIS A 37 -12.78 -16.61 13.48
N ARG A 38 -11.85 -17.39 12.92
CA ARG A 38 -10.91 -16.90 11.90
C ARG A 38 -11.57 -16.59 10.56
N ASP A 39 -12.59 -17.35 10.18
CA ASP A 39 -13.29 -17.21 8.88
C ASP A 39 -14.29 -16.05 8.86
N VAL A 40 -14.87 -15.74 10.01
CA VAL A 40 -15.89 -14.68 10.21
C VAL A 40 -15.26 -13.29 10.40
N ASN A 41 -13.95 -13.22 10.68
CA ASN A 41 -13.22 -11.96 10.85
C ASN A 41 -13.28 -11.06 9.60
N PRO A 42 -13.18 -9.72 9.78
CA PRO A 42 -13.03 -8.77 8.69
C PRO A 42 -11.86 -9.17 7.79
N LYS A 43 -12.00 -8.92 6.49
CA LYS A 43 -10.98 -9.23 5.48
C LYS A 43 -10.66 -7.96 4.73
N LEU A 44 -9.70 -7.21 5.26
CA LEU A 44 -9.30 -5.93 4.68
C LEU A 44 -8.25 -6.11 3.59
N PHE A 45 -8.45 -5.42 2.48
CA PHE A 45 -7.40 -5.18 1.49
C PHE A 45 -7.52 -3.75 0.95
N VAL A 46 -6.43 -3.27 0.36
CA VAL A 46 -6.33 -1.90 -0.16
C VAL A 46 -6.02 -1.96 -1.65
N LYS A 47 -6.73 -1.17 -2.45
CA LYS A 47 -6.46 -0.97 -3.88
C LYS A 47 -6.06 0.48 -4.13
N PRO A 48 -5.02 0.75 -4.94
CA PRO A 48 -4.75 2.11 -5.39
C PRO A 48 -5.82 2.54 -6.38
N THR A 49 -6.10 3.84 -6.44
CA THR A 49 -6.96 4.44 -7.46
C THR A 49 -6.33 5.71 -7.98
N ILE A 50 -6.27 5.86 -9.30
CA ILE A 50 -5.91 7.13 -9.95
C ILE A 50 -7.10 7.53 -10.81
N VAL A 51 -7.64 8.73 -10.59
CA VAL A 51 -8.80 9.25 -11.33
C VAL A 51 -8.51 10.66 -11.83
N GLU A 52 -9.08 11.02 -12.97
CA GLU A 52 -9.00 12.40 -13.48
C GLU A 52 -9.70 13.37 -12.53
N ASP A 53 -9.02 14.47 -12.23
CA ASP A 53 -9.55 15.51 -11.36
C ASP A 53 -10.29 16.56 -12.18
N GLY A 54 -11.62 16.51 -12.15
CA GLY A 54 -12.46 17.57 -12.70
C GLY A 54 -12.61 18.80 -11.78
N ARG A 55 -12.03 18.82 -10.56
CA ARG A 55 -12.28 19.87 -9.55
C ARG A 55 -11.05 20.25 -8.70
N SER A 56 -10.54 21.46 -8.95
CA SER A 56 -9.75 22.33 -8.05
C SER A 56 -8.70 21.67 -7.14
N TYR A 57 -7.46 21.66 -7.65
CA TYR A 57 -6.15 21.37 -7.03
C TYR A 57 -6.01 21.62 -5.52
N ALA A 58 -6.58 22.71 -5.00
CA ALA A 58 -6.35 23.17 -3.63
C ALA A 58 -6.80 22.18 -2.53
N ARG A 59 -7.68 21.22 -2.84
CA ARG A 59 -8.25 20.31 -1.82
C ARG A 59 -7.31 19.16 -1.42
N TYR A 60 -6.33 18.82 -2.25
CA TYR A 60 -5.47 17.64 -2.06
C TYR A 60 -3.97 17.95 -2.17
N SER A 61 -3.60 19.21 -1.90
CA SER A 61 -2.20 19.60 -1.74
C SER A 61 -1.60 18.87 -0.54
N ASN A 62 -0.44 18.26 -0.74
CA ASN A 62 0.29 17.57 0.31
C ASN A 62 1.53 18.41 0.63
N PRO A 63 1.66 18.99 1.82
CA PRO A 63 2.77 19.88 2.15
C PRO A 63 4.15 19.20 2.02
N ASN A 64 4.22 17.87 2.15
CA ASN A 64 5.45 17.12 1.95
C ASN A 64 5.90 17.08 0.48
N VAL A 65 4.94 17.15 -0.44
CA VAL A 65 5.16 17.21 -1.89
C VAL A 65 5.31 18.66 -2.35
N ASP A 66 4.49 19.58 -1.85
CA ASP A 66 4.55 21.01 -2.20
C ASP A 66 5.87 21.66 -1.79
N SER A 67 6.57 21.09 -0.81
CA SER A 67 7.90 21.53 -0.37
C SER A 67 9.05 21.03 -1.26
N ILE A 68 8.78 20.18 -2.26
CA ILE A 68 9.80 19.65 -3.16
C ILE A 68 10.09 20.69 -4.24
N ASN A 69 11.37 21.00 -4.44
CA ASN A 69 11.79 21.74 -5.62
C ASN A 69 11.83 20.80 -6.83
N PHE A 70 10.79 20.82 -7.65
CA PHE A 70 10.72 20.06 -8.91
C PHE A 70 11.46 20.76 -10.06
N ASP A 71 12.03 21.94 -9.84
CA ASP A 71 12.75 22.73 -10.83
C ASP A 71 14.25 22.39 -10.87
N GLN A 72 14.55 21.10 -10.84
CA GLN A 72 15.92 20.55 -10.89
C GLN A 72 16.02 19.40 -11.91
N LYS A 73 17.24 19.10 -12.34
CA LYS A 73 17.54 17.99 -13.28
C LYS A 73 16.94 16.67 -12.78
N GLY A 74 16.33 15.92 -13.68
CA GLY A 74 15.70 14.62 -13.37
C GLY A 74 14.19 14.66 -13.12
N PHE A 75 13.56 15.84 -13.15
CA PHE A 75 12.10 16.00 -13.06
C PHE A 75 11.51 16.53 -14.36
N PRO A 76 10.26 16.17 -14.70
CA PRO A 76 9.67 16.51 -15.99
C PRO A 76 9.51 18.02 -16.16
N GLU A 77 9.63 18.48 -17.41
CA GLU A 77 9.33 19.85 -17.83
C GLU A 77 7.93 20.00 -18.40
N ILE A 78 7.31 18.88 -18.76
CA ILE A 78 5.95 18.82 -19.26
C ILE A 78 5.05 18.25 -18.18
N GLY A 79 3.95 18.93 -17.89
CA GLY A 79 2.91 18.43 -17.00
C GLY A 79 1.81 17.66 -17.73
N HIS A 80 0.77 17.30 -17.00
CA HIS A 80 -0.46 16.73 -17.56
C HIS A 80 -1.70 17.23 -16.80
N ASN A 81 -2.89 16.85 -17.28
CA ASN A 81 -4.14 17.17 -16.60
C ASN A 81 -4.15 16.60 -15.17
N SER A 82 -4.65 17.36 -14.19
CA SER A 82 -4.65 16.95 -12.78
C SER A 82 -5.27 15.55 -12.61
N LEU A 83 -4.53 14.65 -11.97
CA LEU A 83 -5.03 13.36 -11.50
C LEU A 83 -5.05 13.34 -9.97
N LEU A 84 -5.96 12.56 -9.39
CA LEU A 84 -6.00 12.31 -7.95
C LEU A 84 -5.59 10.87 -7.67
N TRP A 85 -4.54 10.73 -6.86
CA TRP A 85 -4.16 9.46 -6.27
C TRP A 85 -4.90 9.27 -4.95
N GLY A 86 -5.55 8.12 -4.85
CA GLY A 86 -6.24 7.65 -3.67
C GLY A 86 -6.05 6.18 -3.41
N ILE A 87 -6.64 5.73 -2.31
CA ILE A 87 -6.81 4.34 -1.96
C ILE A 87 -8.28 4.03 -1.78
N GLU A 88 -8.64 2.80 -2.11
CA GLU A 88 -9.91 2.20 -1.77
C GLU A 88 -9.66 1.02 -0.84
N VAL A 89 -10.25 1.09 0.35
CA VAL A 89 -10.12 0.07 1.40
C VAL A 89 -11.40 -0.75 1.40
N HIS A 90 -11.26 -2.04 1.17
CA HIS A 90 -12.38 -2.97 1.06
C HIS A 90 -12.43 -3.89 2.26
N ASN A 91 -13.62 -4.15 2.78
CA ASN A 91 -13.87 -5.20 3.75
C ASN A 91 -14.69 -6.32 3.10
N ASN A 92 -14.03 -7.42 2.74
CA ASN A 92 -14.68 -8.64 2.22
C ASN A 92 -15.01 -9.66 3.33
N GLY A 93 -15.00 -9.24 4.58
CA GLY A 93 -15.42 -10.07 5.71
C GLY A 93 -16.94 -10.01 5.90
N GLU A 94 -17.46 -10.98 6.65
CA GLU A 94 -18.86 -11.01 7.07
C GLU A 94 -19.12 -10.07 8.25
N LEU A 95 -18.07 -9.69 8.98
CA LEU A 95 -18.11 -8.73 10.07
C LEU A 95 -17.58 -7.36 9.67
N PRO A 96 -18.06 -6.28 10.32
CA PRO A 96 -17.52 -4.95 10.12
C PRO A 96 -16.07 -4.87 10.59
N ALA A 97 -15.29 -4.02 9.94
CA ALA A 97 -13.97 -3.65 10.42
C ALA A 97 -14.06 -2.34 11.20
N THR A 98 -13.44 -2.28 12.37
CA THR A 98 -13.41 -1.09 13.24
C THR A 98 -11.98 -0.65 13.56
N ASN A 99 -11.81 0.64 13.89
CA ASN A 99 -10.52 1.27 14.24
C ASN A 99 -9.41 0.86 13.26
N ILE A 100 -9.67 1.08 11.97
CA ILE A 100 -8.75 0.73 10.91
C ILE A 100 -7.68 1.81 10.83
N GLU A 101 -6.41 1.42 10.94
CA GLU A 101 -5.26 2.29 10.71
C GLU A 101 -4.48 1.76 9.51
N ILE A 102 -4.24 2.65 8.55
CA ILE A 102 -3.46 2.38 7.35
C ILE A 102 -2.27 3.33 7.33
N LYS A 103 -1.07 2.78 7.42
CA LYS A 103 0.16 3.53 7.19
C LYS A 103 0.62 3.29 5.77
N LEU A 104 0.72 4.35 4.99
CA LEU A 104 1.23 4.34 3.63
C LEU A 104 2.62 4.95 3.57
N SER A 105 3.40 4.53 2.58
CA SER A 105 4.56 5.28 2.11
C SER A 105 4.43 5.55 0.63
N ILE A 106 4.78 6.77 0.23
CA ILE A 106 4.86 7.17 -1.17
C ILE A 106 6.30 7.56 -1.45
N THR A 107 6.89 6.92 -2.44
CA THR A 107 8.26 7.18 -2.89
C THR A 107 8.17 7.86 -4.23
N ILE A 108 8.56 9.13 -4.29
CA ILE A 108 8.76 9.87 -5.53
C ILE A 108 10.13 9.49 -6.08
N HIS A 109 10.17 9.20 -7.37
CA HIS A 109 11.38 8.90 -8.09
C HIS A 109 11.75 10.07 -9.00
N LYS A 110 13.04 10.25 -9.25
CA LYS A 110 13.56 11.15 -10.28
C LYS A 110 14.37 10.36 -11.29
N SER A 111 14.58 10.93 -12.47
CA SER A 111 15.54 10.38 -13.42
C SER A 111 16.97 10.75 -13.05
N GLU A 112 17.87 9.78 -13.16
CA GLU A 112 19.31 9.97 -13.19
C GLU A 112 19.84 9.44 -14.52
N PHE A 113 20.77 10.18 -15.10
CA PHE A 113 21.39 9.87 -16.37
C PHE A 113 22.72 10.61 -16.47
N ASP A 114 23.62 10.05 -17.27
CA ASP A 114 24.90 10.65 -17.62
C ASP A 114 24.72 11.46 -18.90
N ASP A 115 25.37 12.63 -18.96
CA ASP A 115 25.41 13.43 -20.19
C ASP A 115 26.44 12.79 -21.15
N GLY A 116 26.03 12.49 -22.38
CA GLY A 116 26.91 11.90 -23.39
C GLY A 116 27.86 12.92 -24.03
N GLU A 117 28.55 12.50 -25.11
CA GLU A 117 29.53 13.36 -25.80
C GLU A 117 28.91 14.60 -26.47
N PHE A 118 27.63 14.53 -26.84
CA PHE A 118 26.89 15.62 -27.47
C PHE A 118 25.83 16.20 -26.53
N LEU A 119 25.56 17.51 -26.68
CA LEU A 119 24.54 18.19 -25.89
C LEU A 119 23.18 17.50 -26.06
N GLY A 120 22.60 17.04 -24.96
CA GLY A 120 21.32 16.32 -24.93
C GLY A 120 21.43 14.82 -25.20
N ASP A 121 22.64 14.28 -25.39
CA ASP A 121 22.84 12.84 -25.39
C ASP A 121 22.72 12.28 -23.97
N ILE A 122 22.05 11.13 -23.83
CA ILE A 122 21.61 10.59 -22.54
C ILE A 122 22.05 9.14 -22.44
N GLU A 123 22.90 8.87 -21.47
CA GLU A 123 23.41 7.54 -21.19
C GLU A 123 22.98 7.06 -19.80
N ASN A 124 22.93 5.74 -19.62
CA ASN A 124 22.67 5.08 -18.32
C ASN A 124 21.42 5.57 -17.56
N HIS A 125 20.37 5.95 -18.29
CA HIS A 125 19.12 6.43 -17.70
C HIS A 125 18.51 5.39 -16.75
N ARG A 126 18.14 5.85 -15.56
CA ARG A 126 17.43 5.08 -14.55
C ARG A 126 16.56 5.97 -13.68
N PHE A 127 15.50 5.41 -13.12
CA PHE A 127 14.75 6.05 -12.05
C PHE A 127 15.35 5.68 -10.69
N VAL A 128 15.50 6.68 -9.83
CA VAL A 128 16.01 6.50 -8.47
C VAL A 128 15.07 7.11 -7.44
N ASP A 129 15.01 6.50 -6.26
CA ASP A 129 14.30 7.03 -5.11
C ASP A 129 14.81 8.44 -4.79
N TYR A 130 13.93 9.43 -4.86
CA TYR A 130 14.27 10.82 -4.51
C TYR A 130 13.82 11.17 -3.09
N LYS A 131 12.53 10.95 -2.80
CA LYS A 131 11.96 11.29 -1.49
C LYS A 131 10.86 10.32 -1.14
N VAL A 132 10.87 9.86 0.12
CA VAL A 132 9.83 9.02 0.70
C VAL A 132 9.08 9.85 1.73
N TYR A 133 7.75 9.78 1.72
CA TYR A 133 6.91 10.34 2.76
C TYR A 133 5.87 9.32 3.20
N TYR A 134 5.35 9.54 4.41
CA TYR A 134 4.45 8.62 5.08
C TYR A 134 3.15 9.32 5.40
N GLU A 135 2.05 8.61 5.19
CA GLU A 135 0.71 9.07 5.52
C GLU A 135 0.03 8.04 6.39
N VAL A 136 -0.82 8.51 7.31
CA VAL A 136 -1.62 7.64 8.18
C VAL A 136 -3.08 7.99 7.99
N PHE A 137 -3.87 7.02 7.56
CA PHE A 137 -5.32 7.14 7.44
C PHE A 137 -6.00 6.28 8.50
N ASN A 138 -6.96 6.89 9.18
CA ASN A 138 -7.79 6.22 10.17
C ASN A 138 -9.22 6.17 9.66
N PHE A 139 -9.86 5.00 9.77
CA PHE A 139 -11.27 4.81 9.49
C PHE A 139 -11.91 4.13 10.70
N ASP A 140 -12.96 4.74 11.24
CA ASP A 140 -13.61 4.21 12.44
C ASP A 140 -14.36 2.91 12.13
N TYR A 141 -14.95 2.81 10.94
CA TYR A 141 -15.86 1.73 10.57
C TYR A 141 -15.90 1.51 9.05
N ILE A 142 -15.78 0.25 8.62
CA ILE A 142 -16.10 -0.20 7.26
C ILE A 142 -17.09 -1.39 7.37
N PRO A 143 -18.34 -1.25 6.87
CA PRO A 143 -19.31 -2.34 6.91
C PRO A 143 -18.84 -3.62 6.19
N PRO A 144 -19.45 -4.78 6.49
CA PRO A 144 -19.24 -6.01 5.72
C PRO A 144 -19.50 -5.80 4.24
N ASN A 145 -18.69 -6.43 3.39
CA ASN A 145 -18.80 -6.40 1.91
C ASN A 145 -18.91 -4.99 1.32
N SER A 146 -18.19 -4.03 1.91
CA SER A 146 -18.22 -2.63 1.47
C SER A 146 -16.82 -2.04 1.37
N SER A 147 -16.72 -0.86 0.76
CA SER A 147 -15.46 -0.14 0.62
C SER A 147 -15.59 1.33 0.99
N VAL A 148 -14.46 1.92 1.35
CA VAL A 148 -14.31 3.36 1.53
C VAL A 148 -13.15 3.86 0.69
N LYS A 149 -13.36 4.98 0.00
CA LYS A 149 -12.35 5.62 -0.84
C LYS A 149 -11.78 6.86 -0.13
N LYS A 150 -10.48 7.05 -0.24
CA LYS A 150 -9.77 8.23 0.25
C LYS A 150 -8.73 8.69 -0.76
N ASP A 151 -8.95 9.87 -1.33
CA ASP A 151 -7.97 10.58 -2.15
C ASP A 151 -7.02 11.38 -1.24
N PHE A 152 -5.73 11.43 -1.59
CA PHE A 152 -4.69 12.03 -0.73
C PHE A 152 -3.57 12.77 -1.46
N LEU A 153 -3.44 12.65 -2.78
CA LEU A 153 -2.38 13.34 -3.53
C LEU A 153 -2.88 13.79 -4.89
N SER A 154 -2.69 15.07 -5.20
CA SER A 154 -2.80 15.58 -6.57
C SER A 154 -1.52 15.32 -7.35
N LEU A 155 -1.68 14.88 -8.59
CA LEU A 155 -0.61 14.55 -9.53
C LEU A 155 -0.73 15.50 -10.73
N LEU A 156 0.23 16.41 -10.88
CA LEU A 156 0.27 17.39 -11.97
C LEU A 156 1.32 17.10 -13.06
N GLY A 157 2.10 16.03 -12.87
CA GLY A 157 3.22 15.69 -13.74
C GLY A 157 4.57 16.22 -13.26
N ASP A 158 4.69 16.66 -12.01
CA ASP A 158 5.93 17.21 -11.46
C ASP A 158 7.06 16.17 -11.27
N PHE A 159 6.74 14.88 -11.36
CA PHE A 159 7.70 13.78 -11.26
C PHE A 159 7.39 12.68 -12.26
N PRO A 160 8.41 11.95 -12.76
CA PRO A 160 8.20 10.95 -13.80
C PRO A 160 7.51 9.69 -13.26
N TYR A 161 7.78 9.34 -12.00
CA TYR A 161 7.36 8.07 -11.43
C TYR A 161 7.20 8.17 -9.90
N ALA A 162 6.24 7.43 -9.36
CA ALA A 162 6.08 7.28 -7.92
C ALA A 162 5.53 5.89 -7.57
N THR A 163 5.93 5.34 -6.42
CA THR A 163 5.40 4.07 -5.91
C THR A 163 4.63 4.29 -4.61
N LEU A 164 3.53 3.54 -4.45
CA LEU A 164 2.71 3.52 -3.24
C LEU A 164 2.80 2.16 -2.56
N LYS A 165 3.18 2.18 -1.28
CA LYS A 165 3.27 0.98 -0.44
C LYS A 165 2.37 1.12 0.78
N VAL A 166 1.74 0.01 1.16
CA VAL A 166 1.13 -0.14 2.50
C VAL A 166 2.21 -0.68 3.43
N GLU A 167 2.62 0.15 4.38
CA GLU A 167 3.58 -0.21 5.42
C GLU A 167 2.92 -1.07 6.49
N LYS A 168 1.68 -0.71 6.84
CA LYS A 168 0.90 -1.36 7.89
C LYS A 168 -0.59 -1.19 7.64
N LEU A 169 -1.35 -2.27 7.85
CA LEU A 169 -2.81 -2.27 7.85
C LEU A 169 -3.32 -3.06 9.04
N VAL A 170 -4.01 -2.39 9.96
CA VAL A 170 -4.58 -3.00 11.17
C VAL A 170 -6.04 -2.60 11.34
N SER A 171 -6.81 -3.46 11.99
CA SER A 171 -8.09 -3.15 12.63
C SER A 171 -8.03 -3.56 14.11
N SER A 172 -9.04 -3.20 14.91
CA SER A 172 -9.15 -3.60 16.33
C SER A 172 -8.86 -5.08 16.57
N GLU A 173 -9.23 -5.93 15.61
CA GLU A 173 -9.24 -7.38 15.76
C GLU A 173 -7.97 -8.03 15.19
N ARG A 174 -7.28 -7.38 14.24
CA ARG A 174 -6.24 -8.05 13.46
C ARG A 174 -5.27 -7.10 12.77
N THR A 175 -4.05 -7.59 12.60
CA THR A 175 -3.09 -7.05 11.62
C THR A 175 -3.19 -7.81 10.30
N PHE A 176 -3.44 -7.08 9.22
CA PHE A 176 -3.58 -7.63 7.86
C PHE A 176 -2.28 -7.53 7.07
N ILE A 177 -1.62 -6.38 7.13
CA ILE A 177 -0.33 -6.13 6.48
C ILE A 177 0.64 -5.65 7.56
N ASN A 178 1.76 -6.37 7.70
CA ASN A 178 2.83 -6.05 8.66
C ASN A 178 4.20 -5.93 7.99
N LYS A 179 4.26 -6.07 6.66
CA LYS A 179 5.45 -5.89 5.85
C LYS A 179 5.12 -4.90 4.73
N PRO A 180 6.04 -4.00 4.39
CA PRO A 180 5.83 -3.05 3.30
C PRO A 180 5.45 -3.79 2.02
N THR A 181 4.28 -3.46 1.48
CA THR A 181 3.73 -4.11 0.29
C THR A 181 3.37 -3.04 -0.73
N GLN A 182 4.01 -3.07 -1.90
CA GLN A 182 3.65 -2.18 -2.99
C GLN A 182 2.26 -2.54 -3.50
N ILE A 183 1.36 -1.56 -3.48
CA ILE A 183 -0.02 -1.74 -3.93
C ILE A 183 -0.30 -1.03 -5.25
N GLY A 184 0.52 -0.03 -5.62
CA GLY A 184 0.35 0.71 -6.86
C GLY A 184 1.57 1.54 -7.21
N TYR A 185 1.52 2.11 -8.41
CA TYR A 185 2.49 3.07 -8.90
C TYR A 185 1.77 4.11 -9.75
N TYR A 186 2.44 5.24 -9.92
CA TYR A 186 2.12 6.27 -10.89
C TYR A 186 3.30 6.38 -11.85
N GLU A 187 2.99 6.45 -13.13
CA GLU A 187 3.93 6.76 -14.21
C GLU A 187 3.35 7.93 -14.98
N HIS A 188 4.23 8.86 -15.37
CA HIS A 188 3.82 10.07 -16.06
C HIS A 188 3.11 9.70 -17.38
N PRO A 189 1.84 10.07 -17.59
CA PRO A 189 1.05 9.58 -18.73
C PRO A 189 1.64 9.88 -20.11
N LYS A 190 2.45 10.94 -20.21
CA LYS A 190 3.13 11.31 -21.45
C LYS A 190 4.21 10.33 -21.90
N PHE A 191 4.65 9.39 -21.06
CA PHE A 191 5.55 8.32 -21.53
C PHE A 191 4.89 7.45 -22.62
N ASP A 192 3.56 7.34 -22.62
CA ASP A 192 2.79 6.61 -23.64
C ASP A 192 2.52 7.45 -24.91
N ASP A 193 2.83 8.76 -24.88
CA ASP A 193 2.47 9.75 -25.90
C ASP A 193 3.71 10.56 -26.33
N LEU A 194 4.81 9.85 -26.60
CA LEU A 194 6.07 10.43 -27.07
C LEU A 194 6.04 10.57 -28.60
N ALA A 195 6.16 11.80 -29.12
CA ALA A 195 6.28 12.03 -30.55
C ALA A 195 7.73 11.87 -31.03
N ASP A 196 8.69 12.31 -30.21
CA ASP A 196 10.11 12.26 -30.53
C ASP A 196 11.02 12.14 -29.27
N MET A 197 12.34 12.22 -29.50
CA MET A 197 13.34 12.20 -28.43
C MET A 197 13.37 13.48 -27.59
N ASP A 198 12.91 14.62 -28.12
CA ASP A 198 12.84 15.88 -27.35
C ASP A 198 11.78 15.76 -26.25
N ASP A 199 10.62 15.18 -26.57
CA ASP A 199 9.57 14.89 -25.59
C ASP A 199 10.08 13.97 -24.47
N TYR A 200 10.81 12.92 -24.84
CA TYR A 200 11.40 12.01 -23.86
C TYR A 200 12.39 12.73 -22.93
N ARG A 201 13.28 13.56 -23.50
CA ARG A 201 14.25 14.37 -22.76
C ARG A 201 13.59 15.34 -21.79
N ARG A 202 12.51 15.99 -22.20
CA ARG A 202 11.68 16.85 -21.33
C ARG A 202 11.04 16.07 -20.20
N LEU A 203 10.57 14.84 -20.44
CA LEU A 203 9.95 14.01 -19.41
C LEU A 203 10.92 13.54 -18.34
N ILE A 204 12.15 13.25 -18.72
CA ILE A 204 13.19 12.86 -17.77
C ILE A 204 13.93 14.07 -17.18
N GLY A 205 13.55 15.29 -17.56
CA GLY A 205 14.13 16.51 -17.01
C GLY A 205 15.56 16.76 -17.44
N ALA A 206 15.89 16.44 -18.69
CA ALA A 206 17.22 16.60 -19.25
C ALA A 206 17.63 18.06 -19.44
N TYR A 207 16.69 18.97 -19.71
CA TYR A 207 17.00 20.38 -19.95
C TYR A 207 16.99 21.23 -18.67
N LYS A 208 16.34 20.76 -17.59
CA LYS A 208 16.40 21.41 -16.27
C LYS A 208 17.83 21.47 -15.74
N GLY A 209 18.28 22.70 -15.46
CA GLY A 209 19.62 22.99 -14.92
C GLY A 209 20.69 23.34 -15.96
N LEU A 210 20.45 23.14 -17.26
CA LEU A 210 21.37 23.59 -18.32
C LEU A 210 21.44 25.11 -18.46
N GLU A 211 20.35 25.82 -18.15
CA GLU A 211 20.31 27.29 -18.20
C GLU A 211 21.22 27.98 -17.17
N ALA A 212 21.54 27.29 -16.06
CA ALA A 212 22.47 27.81 -15.05
C ALA A 212 23.92 27.72 -15.51
N THR A 213 24.23 26.75 -16.37
CA THR A 213 25.59 26.49 -16.89
C THR A 213 25.92 27.39 -18.08
N LEU A 214 24.92 27.81 -18.88
CA LEU A 214 25.11 28.69 -20.04
C LEU A 214 25.17 30.19 -19.70
N LYS A 215 24.92 30.56 -18.44
CA LYS A 215 25.01 31.95 -17.94
C LYS A 215 26.31 32.26 -17.19
N ASN A 216 27.23 31.29 -17.10
CA ASN A 216 28.60 31.44 -16.58
C ASN A 216 29.62 31.14 -17.69
#